data_AF-A0A2H5QNI0-F1
#
_entry.id   AF-A0A2H5QNI0-F1
#
_cell.length_a   1.000
_cell.length_b   1.000
_cell.length_c   1.000
_cell.angle_alpha   90.00
_cell.angle_beta   90.00
_cell.angle_gamma   90.00
#
_symmetry.space_group_name_H-M   'P 1'
#
loop_
_entity.id
_entity.type
_entity.pdbx_description
1 polymer ?
#
loop_
_entity_poly.entity_id
_entity_poly.type
_entity_poly.pdbx_seq_one_letter_code
_entity_poly.pdbx_strand_id
1 'polypeptide(L)'
;MGMRDQYIVQFGRFLNVKVYIRLSGHVTPHFQGSWLCGFHLDQSSSSFCRSLSSIMAADSKTSLSNGNVSTQPNPKRSYQVVVAATRDMGIGKDGKLPWKLPSDLKFFKEITQITSDAGKRNAVIMGRKTWESIPLEHRPLPGRLNVVLTRSGSFDIATVENVVICGSIGSALELLAASPYCLSIEKVFVIGGGQILSEALNAPECDAIHITEIETRIECDTFIPSIDSSVFQPWYSSFPIVENNIRYCLSTYVRVRSAAVESLSQNNDIVLDSKTNSDKFEVKQFSFLPKMVFEKHEEYLYLRLVQDIISDGNLKDDRTGTGTLSKFGCQMRYNLRTTFPLLTTKA
;
A
#
# COMPACT_ATOMS: atom_id res chain seq x y z
N MET A 1 37.87 -20.51 9.82
CA MET A 1 37.67 -20.48 11.28
C MET A 1 38.27 -19.18 11.80
N GLY A 2 37.51 -18.08 11.73
CA GLY A 2 38.00 -16.72 12.02
C GLY A 2 37.59 -16.25 13.42
N MET A 3 38.44 -15.46 14.07
CA MET A 3 38.22 -14.96 15.43
C MET A 3 37.02 -14.02 15.53
N ARG A 4 36.40 -13.97 16.71
CA ARG A 4 35.23 -13.13 17.00
C ARG A 4 35.67 -11.83 17.66
N ASP A 5 35.78 -10.76 16.88
CA ASP A 5 35.96 -9.41 17.46
C ASP A 5 34.61 -8.85 17.94
N GLN A 6 34.28 -9.16 19.19
CA GLN A 6 33.21 -8.50 19.93
C GLN A 6 33.73 -7.18 20.51
N TYR A 7 33.46 -6.06 19.84
CA TYR A 7 33.69 -4.74 20.41
C TYR A 7 32.66 -4.43 21.51
N ILE A 8 33.00 -4.81 22.75
CA ILE A 8 32.30 -4.32 23.94
C ILE A 8 32.76 -2.89 24.21
N VAL A 9 31.96 -1.91 23.77
CA VAL A 9 32.12 -0.54 24.26
C VAL A 9 31.50 -0.45 25.65
N GLN A 10 32.33 -0.59 26.69
CA GLN A 10 31.91 -0.30 28.07
C GLN A 10 31.65 1.21 28.22
N PHE A 11 30.39 1.62 28.07
CA PHE A 11 29.93 2.85 28.71
C PHE A 11 29.70 2.57 30.20
N GLY A 12 30.63 3.04 31.03
CA GLY A 12 30.48 3.05 32.47
C GLY A 12 29.26 3.89 32.87
N ARG A 13 28.34 3.28 33.64
CA ARG A 13 27.11 3.85 34.21
C ARG A 13 26.02 4.24 33.18
N PHE A 14 25.00 3.37 33.12
CA PHE A 14 23.61 3.60 32.69
C PHE A 14 23.25 5.03 32.21
N LEU A 15 23.18 5.23 30.89
CA LEU A 15 22.34 6.31 30.34
C LEU A 15 20.86 5.93 30.53
N ASN A 16 20.27 6.38 31.63
CA ASN A 16 18.83 6.42 31.78
C ASN A 16 18.27 7.53 30.86
N VAL A 17 17.75 7.15 29.70
CA VAL A 17 16.96 8.07 28.86
C VAL A 17 15.61 8.30 29.54
N LYS A 18 15.54 9.33 30.39
CA LYS A 18 14.26 9.83 30.92
C LYS A 18 13.56 10.64 29.85
N VAL A 19 12.51 10.08 29.27
CA VAL A 19 11.55 10.83 28.45
C VAL A 19 10.60 11.56 29.40
N TYR A 20 10.63 12.89 29.39
CA TYR A 20 9.72 13.72 30.20
C TYR A 20 8.46 14.02 29.40
N ILE A 21 7.35 13.37 29.77
CA ILE A 21 6.03 13.64 29.19
C ILE A 21 5.21 14.37 30.25
N ARG A 22 4.87 15.63 29.96
CA ARG A 22 4.09 16.50 30.84
C ARG A 22 2.62 16.12 30.75
N LEU A 23 2.07 15.54 31.81
CA LEU A 23 0.62 15.37 31.94
C LEU A 23 -0.01 16.51 32.74
N SER A 24 -1.17 16.94 32.28
CA SER A 24 -2.09 17.80 33.02
C SER A 24 -3.45 17.09 33.13
N GLY A 25 -3.73 16.52 34.31
CA GLY A 25 -5.03 15.89 34.63
C GLY A 25 -4.91 14.67 35.55
N HIS A 26 -5.43 14.80 36.77
CA HIS A 26 -5.70 13.66 37.68
C HIS A 26 -7.01 12.94 37.30
N VAL A 27 -7.04 11.60 37.39
CA VAL A 27 -8.03 10.80 38.17
C VAL A 27 -7.39 9.45 38.53
N THR A 28 -7.63 8.91 39.73
CA THR A 28 -7.24 7.56 40.19
C THR A 28 -8.44 6.86 40.89
N PRO A 29 -8.35 5.65 41.49
CA PRO A 29 -8.83 4.40 40.86
C PRO A 29 -9.75 3.55 41.79
N HIS A 30 -10.09 2.30 41.43
CA HIS A 30 -10.34 1.11 42.31
C HIS A 30 -10.71 -0.12 41.43
N PHE A 31 -10.03 -1.29 41.45
CA PHE A 31 -10.12 -2.47 42.36
C PHE A 31 -11.51 -3.22 42.29
N GLN A 32 -11.68 -4.57 42.30
CA GLN A 32 -10.83 -5.72 42.69
C GLN A 32 -11.40 -7.13 42.26
N GLY A 33 -10.56 -8.08 41.79
CA GLY A 33 -10.73 -9.58 41.82
C GLY A 33 -11.89 -10.30 41.07
N SER A 34 -11.99 -11.65 40.97
CA SER A 34 -11.01 -12.77 40.88
C SER A 34 -11.70 -14.17 40.66
N TRP A 35 -11.07 -15.14 39.97
CA TRP A 35 -11.42 -16.60 39.85
C TRP A 35 -12.78 -16.98 39.15
N LEU A 36 -13.08 -18.17 38.56
CA LEU A 36 -12.39 -19.47 38.36
C LEU A 36 -12.96 -20.24 37.12
N CYS A 37 -12.23 -21.28 36.67
CA CYS A 37 -12.43 -22.26 35.56
C CYS A 37 -13.83 -22.80 35.17
N GLY A 38 -13.92 -23.29 33.91
CA GLY A 38 -14.87 -24.35 33.49
C GLY A 38 -14.79 -24.72 31.99
N PHE A 39 -14.28 -25.92 31.64
CA PHE A 39 -14.25 -26.47 30.27
C PHE A 39 -15.46 -27.38 29.98
N HIS A 40 -16.02 -27.36 28.77
CA HIS A 40 -16.29 -28.58 27.99
C HIS A 40 -16.44 -28.33 26.48
N LEU A 41 -16.06 -29.34 25.68
CA LEU A 41 -16.35 -29.44 24.24
C LEU A 41 -17.66 -30.20 24.04
N ASP A 42 -18.28 -30.04 22.87
CA ASP A 42 -18.71 -31.22 22.09
C ASP A 42 -18.72 -30.97 20.57
N GLN A 43 -18.78 -32.03 19.76
CA GLN A 43 -18.62 -32.05 18.31
C GLN A 43 -19.87 -32.52 17.55
N SER A 44 -20.07 -32.07 16.31
CA SER A 44 -20.66 -32.81 15.18
C SER A 44 -20.56 -31.93 13.91
N SER A 45 -20.17 -32.39 12.71
CA SER A 45 -20.64 -33.53 11.89
C SER A 45 -22.07 -33.28 11.37
N SER A 46 -22.42 -33.27 10.07
CA SER A 46 -21.73 -33.76 8.87
C SER A 46 -22.24 -33.11 7.55
N SER A 47 -21.57 -33.47 6.45
CA SER A 47 -21.84 -33.23 5.02
C SER A 47 -23.28 -33.31 4.48
N PHE A 48 -23.55 -32.66 3.34
CA PHE A 48 -24.38 -33.25 2.27
C PHE A 48 -23.95 -32.85 0.84
N CYS A 49 -24.54 -33.50 -0.18
CA CYS A 49 -23.92 -33.80 -1.48
C CYS A 49 -24.19 -32.87 -2.68
N ARG A 50 -23.20 -32.90 -3.58
CA ARG A 50 -23.21 -32.82 -5.06
C ARG A 50 -24.57 -32.79 -5.80
N SER A 51 -24.60 -32.03 -6.90
CA SER A 51 -25.13 -32.52 -8.20
C SER A 51 -24.44 -31.81 -9.38
N LEU A 52 -24.45 -32.46 -10.55
CA LEU A 52 -23.72 -32.08 -11.76
C LEU A 52 -24.61 -32.37 -12.98
N SER A 53 -24.72 -31.45 -13.94
CA SER A 53 -25.19 -31.79 -15.29
C SER A 53 -24.83 -30.70 -16.32
N SER A 54 -24.61 -31.16 -17.55
CA SER A 54 -24.19 -30.41 -18.73
C SER A 54 -25.21 -30.63 -19.87
N ILE A 55 -25.26 -29.74 -20.87
CA ILE A 55 -25.87 -29.95 -22.21
C ILE A 55 -25.41 -28.81 -23.17
N MET A 56 -25.41 -29.06 -24.49
CA MET A 56 -24.91 -28.15 -25.54
C MET A 56 -26.02 -27.53 -26.43
N ALA A 57 -25.73 -26.32 -26.93
CA ALA A 57 -26.04 -25.70 -28.23
C ALA A 57 -27.38 -25.94 -28.99
N ALA A 58 -28.05 -24.83 -29.35
CA ALA A 58 -28.72 -24.60 -30.65
C ALA A 58 -29.09 -23.11 -30.85
N ASP A 59 -29.09 -22.63 -32.11
CA ASP A 59 -29.47 -21.27 -32.53
C ASP A 59 -30.99 -21.09 -32.74
N SER A 60 -31.52 -19.89 -32.46
CA SER A 60 -32.64 -19.28 -33.24
C SER A 60 -32.89 -17.81 -32.90
N LYS A 61 -33.31 -17.03 -33.90
CA LYS A 61 -33.59 -15.59 -33.81
C LYS A 61 -35.05 -15.32 -33.40
N THR A 62 -35.26 -14.50 -32.39
CA THR A 62 -36.51 -13.72 -32.24
C THR A 62 -36.25 -12.37 -31.58
N SER A 63 -36.98 -11.35 -32.02
CA SER A 63 -36.77 -9.95 -31.63
C SER A 63 -37.65 -9.49 -30.46
N LEU A 64 -37.12 -8.54 -29.69
CA LEU A 64 -37.83 -7.57 -28.83
C LEU A 64 -38.60 -8.12 -27.61
N SER A 65 -38.02 -7.88 -26.43
CA SER A 65 -38.79 -7.38 -25.28
C SER A 65 -37.94 -6.40 -24.47
N ASN A 66 -38.58 -5.37 -23.93
CA ASN A 66 -37.92 -4.24 -23.27
C ASN A 66 -37.58 -4.61 -21.82
N GLY A 67 -36.47 -5.30 -21.61
CA GLY A 67 -35.98 -5.70 -20.29
C GLY A 67 -35.13 -4.60 -19.64
N ASN A 68 -35.52 -4.18 -18.45
CA ASN A 68 -34.70 -3.31 -17.61
C ASN A 68 -33.42 -4.07 -17.24
N VAL A 69 -32.31 -3.80 -17.94
CA VAL A 69 -31.03 -4.47 -17.65
C VAL A 69 -30.56 -3.99 -16.29
N SER A 70 -30.75 -4.82 -15.27
CA SER A 70 -30.04 -4.71 -14.02
C SER A 70 -28.55 -4.89 -14.33
N THR A 71 -27.85 -3.77 -14.49
CA THR A 71 -26.40 -3.73 -14.64
C THR A 71 -25.77 -4.21 -13.35
N GLN A 72 -25.68 -5.54 -13.22
CA GLN A 72 -24.73 -6.18 -12.33
C GLN A 72 -23.37 -5.53 -12.64
N PRO A 73 -22.68 -4.93 -11.66
CA PRO A 73 -21.41 -4.29 -11.92
C PRO A 73 -20.45 -5.37 -12.42
N ASN A 74 -20.06 -5.29 -13.70
CA ASN A 74 -19.02 -6.16 -14.25
C ASN A 74 -17.83 -6.14 -13.29
N PRO A 75 -17.25 -7.29 -12.92
CA PRO A 75 -16.12 -7.31 -12.01
C PRO A 75 -15.01 -6.43 -12.58
N LYS A 76 -14.55 -5.43 -11.84
CA LYS A 76 -13.43 -4.57 -12.24
C LYS A 76 -12.18 -4.96 -11.46
N ARG A 77 -11.06 -5.07 -12.15
CA ARG A 77 -9.74 -5.19 -11.52
C ARG A 77 -9.44 -3.90 -10.74
N SER A 78 -8.84 -4.02 -9.56
CA SER A 78 -8.09 -2.92 -8.95
C SER A 78 -6.68 -2.84 -9.55
N TYR A 79 -5.96 -1.75 -9.26
CA TYR A 79 -4.61 -1.51 -9.77
C TYR A 79 -3.73 -0.81 -8.73
N GLN A 80 -2.44 -0.71 -9.04
CA GLN A 80 -1.45 0.04 -8.27
C GLN A 80 -0.85 1.13 -9.17
N VAL A 81 -0.39 2.25 -8.62
CA VAL A 81 0.33 3.28 -9.37
C VAL A 81 1.84 3.10 -9.19
N VAL A 82 2.62 3.32 -10.26
CA VAL A 82 4.08 3.47 -10.16
C VAL A 82 4.49 4.76 -10.85
N VAL A 83 5.15 5.66 -10.12
CA VAL A 83 5.49 7.02 -10.59
C VAL A 83 6.76 7.55 -9.93
N ALA A 84 7.49 8.43 -10.61
CA ALA A 84 8.53 9.26 -10.01
C ALA A 84 8.08 10.72 -10.06
N ALA A 85 8.20 11.46 -8.95
CA ALA A 85 7.71 12.83 -8.85
C ALA A 85 8.59 13.70 -7.94
N THR A 86 8.69 14.99 -8.25
CA THR A 86 9.31 15.99 -7.37
C THR A 86 8.42 16.28 -6.15
N ARG A 87 8.96 16.99 -5.15
CA ARG A 87 8.21 17.49 -3.98
C ARG A 87 6.92 18.25 -4.35
N ASP A 88 6.92 18.95 -5.49
CA ASP A 88 5.78 19.72 -5.99
C ASP A 88 4.88 18.88 -6.93
N MET A 89 4.98 17.54 -6.88
CA MET A 89 4.24 16.58 -7.72
C MET A 89 4.49 16.73 -9.23
N GLY A 90 5.63 17.27 -9.63
CA GLY A 90 6.07 17.35 -11.03
C GLY A 90 6.67 16.03 -11.51
N ILE A 91 6.20 15.51 -12.64
CA ILE A 91 6.56 14.17 -13.19
C ILE A 91 7.24 14.22 -14.56
N GLY A 92 7.28 15.38 -15.21
CA GLY A 92 7.70 15.48 -16.61
C GLY A 92 7.98 16.91 -17.07
N LYS A 93 8.83 17.01 -18.09
CA LYS A 93 9.19 18.24 -18.81
C LYS A 93 9.36 17.90 -20.30
N ASP A 94 8.75 18.68 -21.19
CA ASP A 94 8.81 18.54 -22.66
C ASP A 94 8.50 17.10 -23.15
N GLY A 95 7.55 16.43 -22.47
CA GLY A 95 7.14 15.06 -22.77
C GLY A 95 8.13 13.95 -22.35
N LYS A 96 9.13 14.28 -21.52
CA LYS A 96 10.18 13.36 -21.04
C LYS A 96 10.32 13.44 -19.52
N LEU A 97 11.02 12.46 -18.93
CA LEU A 97 11.51 12.57 -17.55
C LEU A 97 12.67 13.60 -17.52
N PRO A 98 12.64 14.62 -16.66
CA PRO A 98 13.71 15.61 -16.55
C PRO A 98 14.91 15.12 -15.72
N TRP A 99 14.93 13.84 -15.35
CA TRP A 99 16.01 13.17 -14.63
C TRP A 99 16.39 11.85 -15.30
N LYS A 100 17.59 11.36 -14.98
CA LYS A 100 18.06 10.02 -15.37
C LYS A 100 18.47 9.25 -14.12
N LEU A 101 17.60 8.35 -13.68
CA LEU A 101 17.76 7.55 -12.47
C LEU A 101 17.73 6.05 -12.81
N PRO A 102 18.86 5.43 -13.21
CA PRO A 102 18.93 4.00 -13.49
C PRO A 102 18.41 3.12 -12.36
N SER A 103 18.61 3.52 -11.10
CA SER A 103 18.15 2.76 -9.93
C SER A 103 16.62 2.82 -9.75
N ASP A 104 15.99 3.95 -10.08
CA ASP A 104 14.52 4.08 -10.19
C ASP A 104 13.96 3.22 -11.34
N LEU A 105 14.57 3.29 -12.53
CA LEU A 105 14.15 2.45 -13.67
C LEU A 105 14.28 0.94 -13.38
N LYS A 106 15.28 0.54 -12.58
CA LYS A 106 15.40 -0.83 -12.07
C LYS A 106 14.24 -1.18 -11.14
N PHE A 107 13.94 -0.34 -10.15
CA PHE A 107 12.81 -0.52 -9.24
C PHE A 107 11.48 -0.62 -10.01
N PHE A 108 11.21 0.31 -10.93
CA PHE A 108 10.06 0.29 -11.83
C PHE A 108 9.95 -1.04 -12.60
N LYS A 109 11.06 -1.54 -13.15
CA LYS A 109 11.08 -2.82 -13.86
C LYS A 109 10.75 -3.98 -12.91
N GLU A 110 11.41 -4.06 -11.76
CA GLU A 110 11.21 -5.14 -10.79
C GLU A 110 9.76 -5.18 -10.30
N ILE A 111 9.22 -4.05 -9.81
CA ILE A 111 7.87 -4.00 -9.26
C ILE A 111 6.78 -4.27 -10.31
N THR A 112 6.94 -3.77 -11.54
CA THR A 112 5.95 -4.01 -12.60
C THR A 112 6.10 -5.36 -13.28
N GLN A 113 7.24 -6.05 -13.21
CA GLN A 113 7.48 -7.31 -13.93
C GLN A 113 7.37 -8.56 -13.04
N ILE A 114 7.68 -8.49 -11.75
CA ILE A 114 7.68 -9.66 -10.86
C ILE A 114 6.26 -10.10 -10.50
N THR A 115 5.99 -11.39 -10.66
CA THR A 115 4.78 -12.08 -10.21
C THR A 115 5.09 -13.09 -9.10
N SER A 116 4.10 -13.43 -8.30
CA SER A 116 4.17 -14.57 -7.37
C SER A 116 3.91 -15.89 -8.09
N ASP A 117 3.11 -15.87 -9.16
CA ASP A 117 2.83 -17.01 -10.04
C ASP A 117 3.67 -16.92 -11.32
N ALA A 118 4.55 -17.91 -11.54
CA ALA A 118 5.42 -17.98 -12.71
C ALA A 118 4.67 -18.26 -14.03
N GLY A 119 3.43 -18.73 -13.98
CA GLY A 119 2.56 -18.88 -15.16
C GLY A 119 1.82 -17.59 -15.54
N LYS A 120 1.95 -16.52 -14.73
CA LYS A 120 1.30 -15.22 -14.95
C LYS A 120 2.32 -14.12 -15.28
N ARG A 121 1.78 -13.00 -15.75
CA ARG A 121 2.51 -11.73 -15.91
C ARG A 121 1.70 -10.58 -15.32
N ASN A 122 2.26 -9.38 -15.28
CA ASN A 122 1.51 -8.18 -14.92
C ASN A 122 1.10 -7.37 -16.16
N ALA A 123 0.14 -6.47 -15.98
CA ALA A 123 -0.25 -5.47 -16.98
C ALA A 123 0.21 -4.07 -16.57
N VAL A 124 0.61 -3.25 -17.55
CA VAL A 124 0.97 -1.83 -17.39
C VAL A 124 0.07 -0.97 -18.27
N ILE A 125 -0.74 -0.10 -17.65
CA ILE A 125 -1.65 0.84 -18.28
C ILE A 125 -0.97 2.21 -18.40
N MET A 126 -0.95 2.76 -19.61
CA MET A 126 -0.36 4.08 -19.87
C MET A 126 -1.11 4.87 -20.94
N GLY A 127 -1.05 6.20 -20.85
CA GLY A 127 -1.55 7.09 -21.91
C GLY A 127 -0.62 7.12 -23.13
N ARG A 128 -1.20 7.40 -24.32
CA ARG A 128 -0.47 7.51 -25.60
C ARG A 128 0.84 8.30 -25.52
N LYS A 129 0.86 9.49 -24.92
CA LYS A 129 2.09 10.31 -24.80
C LYS A 129 3.20 9.61 -24.01
N THR A 130 2.84 8.86 -22.96
CA THR A 130 3.81 8.08 -22.18
C THR A 130 4.34 6.90 -22.98
N TRP A 131 3.47 6.19 -23.70
CA TRP A 131 3.90 5.17 -24.66
C TRP A 131 4.87 5.75 -25.70
N GLU A 132 4.54 6.90 -26.28
CA GLU A 132 5.37 7.63 -27.25
C GLU A 132 6.72 8.10 -26.69
N SER A 133 6.83 8.34 -25.38
CA SER A 133 8.08 8.73 -24.70
C SER A 133 9.04 7.57 -24.39
N ILE A 134 8.57 6.32 -24.36
CA ILE A 134 9.42 5.14 -24.09
C ILE A 134 10.32 4.89 -25.31
N PRO A 135 11.65 4.76 -25.17
CA PRO A 135 12.56 4.47 -26.28
C PRO A 135 12.13 3.22 -27.08
N LEU A 136 12.36 3.22 -28.40
CA LEU A 136 11.87 2.16 -29.29
C LEU A 136 12.46 0.79 -28.95
N GLU A 137 13.72 0.75 -28.52
CA GLU A 137 14.44 -0.42 -28.01
C GLU A 137 13.89 -0.97 -26.68
N HIS A 138 12.94 -0.27 -26.04
CA HIS A 138 12.31 -0.62 -24.77
C HIS A 138 10.77 -0.69 -24.87
N ARG A 139 10.22 -0.61 -26.09
CA ARG A 139 8.79 -0.60 -26.39
C ARG A 139 8.43 -1.81 -27.28
N PRO A 140 7.49 -2.68 -26.89
CA PRO A 140 6.75 -2.72 -25.62
C PRO A 140 7.66 -3.02 -24.42
N LEU A 141 7.19 -2.67 -23.21
CA LEU A 141 7.90 -3.03 -21.97
C LEU A 141 7.91 -4.57 -21.82
N PRO A 142 9.08 -5.23 -21.85
CA PRO A 142 9.14 -6.69 -21.94
C PRO A 142 8.64 -7.37 -20.65
N GLY A 143 8.13 -8.60 -20.80
CA GLY A 143 7.59 -9.41 -19.71
C GLY A 143 6.24 -8.95 -19.15
N ARG A 144 5.61 -7.93 -19.75
CA ARG A 144 4.36 -7.31 -19.29
C ARG A 144 3.35 -7.18 -20.43
N LEU A 145 2.07 -7.23 -20.12
CA LEU A 145 1.02 -6.80 -21.04
C LEU A 145 0.97 -5.27 -21.05
N ASN A 146 1.17 -4.65 -22.20
CA ASN A 146 1.18 -3.19 -22.33
C ASN A 146 -0.21 -2.73 -22.77
N VAL A 147 -0.87 -1.87 -22.00
CA VAL A 147 -2.21 -1.34 -22.31
C VAL A 147 -2.10 0.16 -22.58
N VAL A 148 -2.36 0.57 -23.83
CA VAL A 148 -2.21 1.96 -24.27
C VAL A 148 -3.59 2.61 -24.39
N LEU A 149 -3.78 3.70 -23.64
CA LEU A 149 -5.01 4.48 -23.62
C LEU A 149 -4.99 5.55 -24.73
N THR A 150 -5.96 5.48 -25.63
CA THR A 150 -6.12 6.37 -26.79
C THR A 150 -7.59 6.58 -27.14
N ARG A 151 -7.96 7.82 -27.47
CA ARG A 151 -9.30 8.15 -28.01
C ARG A 151 -9.37 8.06 -29.54
N SER A 152 -8.22 8.11 -30.20
CA SER A 152 -8.10 7.89 -31.64
C SER A 152 -8.04 6.39 -31.87
N GLY A 153 -9.16 5.80 -32.33
CA GLY A 153 -9.30 4.34 -32.49
C GLY A 153 -8.41 3.73 -33.59
N SER A 154 -7.83 4.57 -34.45
CA SER A 154 -6.76 4.21 -35.38
C SER A 154 -5.40 4.54 -34.76
N PHE A 155 -4.68 3.53 -34.30
CA PHE A 155 -3.24 3.60 -34.04
C PHE A 155 -2.64 2.26 -34.45
N ASP A 156 -1.59 2.27 -35.28
CA ASP A 156 -0.92 1.08 -35.84
C ASP A 156 -0.17 0.22 -34.79
N ILE A 157 -0.43 0.43 -33.50
CA ILE A 157 0.02 -0.37 -32.36
C ILE A 157 -0.69 -1.73 -32.30
N ALA A 158 -1.91 -1.85 -32.83
CA ALA A 158 -2.77 -3.02 -32.63
C ALA A 158 -2.20 -4.34 -33.20
N THR A 159 -1.14 -4.27 -34.01
CA THR A 159 -0.40 -5.42 -34.57
C THR A 159 0.81 -5.85 -33.74
N VAL A 160 1.20 -5.07 -32.72
CA VAL A 160 2.35 -5.38 -31.87
C VAL A 160 1.95 -6.38 -30.79
N GLU A 161 2.65 -7.53 -30.76
CA GLU A 161 2.40 -8.57 -29.77
C GLU A 161 2.52 -8.01 -28.34
N ASN A 162 1.64 -8.45 -27.45
CA ASN A 162 1.59 -8.03 -26.05
C ASN A 162 1.25 -6.55 -25.81
N VAL A 163 0.64 -5.89 -26.81
CA VAL A 163 0.03 -4.57 -26.67
C VAL A 163 -1.48 -4.64 -26.89
N VAL A 164 -2.23 -3.94 -26.05
CA VAL A 164 -3.70 -3.80 -26.13
C VAL A 164 -4.05 -2.32 -26.13
N ILE A 165 -5.08 -1.95 -26.87
CA ILE A 165 -5.57 -0.58 -26.98
C ILE A 165 -6.91 -0.45 -26.25
N CYS A 166 -7.07 0.57 -25.41
CA CYS A 166 -8.32 0.85 -24.70
C CYS A 166 -8.68 2.35 -24.74
N GLY A 167 -9.96 2.69 -24.57
CA GLY A 167 -10.44 4.08 -24.63
C GLY A 167 -10.32 4.85 -23.32
N SER A 168 -10.27 4.14 -22.19
CA SER A 168 -10.23 4.68 -20.81
C SER A 168 -9.68 3.65 -19.83
N ILE A 169 -9.27 4.08 -18.63
CA ILE A 169 -8.92 3.18 -17.52
C ILE A 169 -10.06 2.18 -17.25
N GLY A 170 -11.31 2.65 -17.15
CA GLY A 170 -12.46 1.79 -16.90
C GLY A 170 -12.58 0.63 -17.90
N SER A 171 -12.46 0.92 -19.20
CA SER A 171 -12.48 -0.12 -20.25
C SER A 171 -11.28 -1.08 -20.17
N ALA A 172 -10.10 -0.60 -19.74
CA ALA A 172 -8.93 -1.45 -19.52
C ALA A 172 -9.12 -2.38 -18.30
N LEU A 173 -9.68 -1.89 -17.20
CA LEU A 173 -9.92 -2.72 -16.00
C LEU A 173 -11.01 -3.77 -16.21
N GLU A 174 -12.03 -3.46 -17.02
CA GLU A 174 -13.05 -4.42 -17.47
C GLU A 174 -12.43 -5.49 -18.38
N LEU A 175 -11.61 -5.11 -19.37
CA LEU A 175 -10.88 -6.04 -20.23
C LEU A 175 -9.94 -6.95 -19.44
N LEU A 176 -9.20 -6.41 -18.46
CA LEU A 176 -8.28 -7.17 -17.61
C LEU A 176 -8.99 -8.06 -16.57
N ALA A 177 -10.27 -7.81 -16.32
CA ALA A 177 -11.14 -8.68 -15.51
C ALA A 177 -11.83 -9.80 -16.31
N ALA A 178 -11.82 -9.72 -17.65
CA ALA A 178 -12.38 -10.73 -18.54
C ALA A 178 -11.35 -11.80 -18.94
N SER A 179 -11.84 -12.95 -19.43
CA SER A 179 -10.99 -13.99 -20.04
C SER A 179 -10.36 -13.48 -21.35
N PRO A 180 -9.09 -13.80 -21.67
CA PRO A 180 -8.15 -14.65 -20.94
C PRO A 180 -7.29 -13.90 -19.90
N TYR A 181 -7.42 -12.58 -19.80
CA TYR A 181 -6.58 -11.76 -18.93
C TYR A 181 -6.83 -12.02 -17.45
N CYS A 182 -8.06 -12.35 -17.07
CA CYS A 182 -8.39 -12.68 -15.69
C CYS A 182 -7.61 -13.88 -15.12
N LEU A 183 -7.18 -14.80 -15.99
CA LEU A 183 -6.39 -15.99 -15.66
C LEU A 183 -4.87 -15.76 -15.77
N SER A 184 -4.44 -14.90 -16.70
CA SER A 184 -3.02 -14.72 -17.07
C SER A 184 -2.36 -13.47 -16.49
N ILE A 185 -3.14 -12.49 -16.02
CA ILE A 185 -2.65 -11.26 -15.40
C ILE A 185 -2.73 -11.38 -13.87
N GLU A 186 -1.62 -11.22 -13.17
CA GLU A 186 -1.58 -11.16 -11.70
C GLU A 186 -1.94 -9.76 -11.21
N LYS A 187 -1.07 -8.76 -11.44
CA LYS A 187 -1.28 -7.36 -11.02
C LYS A 187 -1.46 -6.41 -12.21
N VAL A 188 -2.11 -5.28 -11.95
CA VAL A 188 -2.32 -4.18 -12.89
C VAL A 188 -1.64 -2.94 -12.34
N PHE A 189 -0.83 -2.26 -13.15
CA PHE A 189 -0.13 -1.04 -12.78
C PHE A 189 -0.52 0.12 -13.70
N VAL A 190 -0.83 1.30 -13.16
CA VAL A 190 -0.95 2.55 -13.93
C VAL A 190 0.36 3.32 -13.83
N ILE A 191 0.95 3.69 -14.97
CA ILE A 191 2.34 4.19 -15.03
C ILE A 191 2.50 5.59 -15.66
N GLY A 192 1.41 6.29 -15.98
CA GLY A 192 1.44 7.63 -16.59
C GLY A 192 0.54 7.80 -17.81
N GLY A 193 0.48 8.98 -18.43
CA GLY A 193 1.13 10.23 -18.03
C GLY A 193 0.26 11.07 -17.10
N GLY A 194 0.55 12.37 -16.99
CA GLY A 194 -0.11 13.28 -16.04
C GLY A 194 -1.64 13.22 -16.07
N GLN A 195 -2.27 13.23 -17.25
CA GLN A 195 -3.74 13.09 -17.36
C GLN A 195 -4.27 11.77 -16.77
N ILE A 196 -3.60 10.65 -17.06
CA ILE A 196 -4.01 9.32 -16.60
C ILE A 196 -3.77 9.18 -15.09
N LEU A 197 -2.67 9.72 -14.58
CA LEU A 197 -2.39 9.74 -13.15
C LEU A 197 -3.34 10.68 -12.38
N SER A 198 -3.77 11.79 -12.98
CA SER A 198 -4.77 12.68 -12.37
C SER A 198 -6.14 12.02 -12.17
N GLU A 199 -6.56 11.14 -13.08
CA GLU A 199 -7.78 10.33 -12.90
C GLU A 199 -7.55 9.06 -12.05
N ALA A 200 -6.31 8.56 -11.94
CA ALA A 200 -6.01 7.28 -11.29
C ALA A 200 -5.55 7.38 -9.83
N LEU A 201 -4.68 8.34 -9.49
CA LEU A 201 -3.87 8.32 -8.26
C LEU A 201 -4.70 8.11 -6.99
N ASN A 202 -5.78 8.87 -6.86
CA ASN A 202 -6.66 8.85 -5.69
C ASN A 202 -7.97 8.07 -5.90
N ALA A 203 -8.20 7.48 -7.08
CA ALA A 203 -9.45 6.79 -7.41
C ALA A 203 -9.67 5.49 -6.61
N PRO A 204 -10.92 5.10 -6.30
CA PRO A 204 -11.23 3.97 -5.42
C PRO A 204 -10.56 2.64 -5.78
N GLU A 205 -10.33 2.40 -7.07
CA GLU A 205 -9.69 1.19 -7.61
C GLU A 205 -8.16 1.18 -7.48
N CYS A 206 -7.53 2.29 -7.09
CA CYS A 206 -6.10 2.37 -6.79
C CYS A 206 -5.82 1.84 -5.37
N ASP A 207 -5.18 0.69 -5.26
CA ASP A 207 -4.89 0.00 -4.00
C ASP A 207 -3.58 0.43 -3.32
N ALA A 208 -2.58 0.82 -4.12
CA ALA A 208 -1.28 1.30 -3.63
C ALA A 208 -0.63 2.24 -4.64
N ILE A 209 0.21 3.15 -4.14
CA ILE A 209 1.00 4.09 -4.92
C ILE A 209 2.46 3.87 -4.57
N HIS A 210 3.25 3.42 -5.54
CA HIS A 210 4.70 3.31 -5.44
C HIS A 210 5.30 4.57 -6.07
N ILE A 211 5.92 5.40 -5.25
CA ILE A 211 6.39 6.72 -5.63
C ILE A 211 7.88 6.89 -5.34
N THR A 212 8.63 7.25 -6.36
CA THR A 212 10.01 7.71 -6.25
C THR A 212 9.98 9.21 -5.96
N GLU A 213 10.18 9.56 -4.70
CA GLU A 213 10.05 10.92 -4.15
C GLU A 213 11.34 11.69 -4.35
N ILE A 214 11.39 12.52 -5.39
CA ILE A 214 12.57 13.30 -5.76
C ILE A 214 12.63 14.57 -4.91
N GLU A 215 13.61 14.63 -4.02
CA GLU A 215 13.83 15.75 -3.11
C GLU A 215 14.47 16.96 -3.79
N THR A 216 15.21 16.73 -4.88
CA THR A 216 15.91 17.77 -5.62
C THR A 216 14.92 18.63 -6.42
N ARG A 217 15.09 19.95 -6.39
CA ARG A 217 14.27 20.87 -7.21
C ARG A 217 14.64 20.71 -8.69
N ILE A 218 13.67 20.30 -9.50
CA ILE A 218 13.79 20.10 -10.94
C ILE A 218 12.56 20.75 -11.59
N GLU A 219 12.75 21.47 -12.70
CA GLU A 219 11.66 22.12 -13.42
C GLU A 219 10.78 21.08 -14.14
N CYS A 220 9.46 21.19 -13.98
CA CYS A 220 8.46 20.33 -14.61
C CYS A 220 7.36 21.18 -15.26
N ASP A 221 6.75 20.66 -16.33
CA ASP A 221 5.51 21.21 -16.93
C ASP A 221 4.30 20.29 -16.72
N THR A 222 4.55 19.02 -16.40
CA THR A 222 3.54 17.99 -16.23
C THR A 222 3.50 17.58 -14.78
N PHE A 223 2.33 17.73 -14.15
CA PHE A 223 2.11 17.51 -12.72
C PHE A 223 0.99 16.49 -12.49
N ILE A 224 0.96 15.93 -11.27
CA ILE A 224 -0.11 15.05 -10.77
C ILE A 224 -0.72 15.65 -9.49
N PRO A 225 -1.94 15.27 -9.07
CA PRO A 225 -2.46 15.66 -7.77
C PRO A 225 -1.60 15.11 -6.62
N SER A 226 -1.68 15.74 -5.45
CA SER A 226 -1.11 15.18 -4.22
C SER A 226 -1.79 13.86 -3.85
N ILE A 227 -1.03 12.95 -3.23
CA ILE A 227 -1.56 11.74 -2.61
C ILE A 227 -2.52 12.15 -1.47
N ASP A 228 -3.75 11.65 -1.50
CA ASP A 228 -4.74 11.91 -0.46
C ASP A 228 -4.43 11.09 0.81
N SER A 229 -3.91 11.77 1.83
CA SER A 229 -3.52 11.19 3.13
C SER A 229 -4.71 10.77 4.00
N SER A 230 -5.95 11.11 3.64
CA SER A 230 -7.14 10.60 4.31
C SER A 230 -7.49 9.16 3.88
N VAL A 231 -7.11 8.78 2.65
CA VAL A 231 -7.37 7.45 2.09
C VAL A 231 -6.11 6.60 1.91
N PHE A 232 -4.91 7.19 1.86
CA PHE A 232 -3.64 6.48 1.77
C PHE A 232 -2.76 6.69 3.02
N GLN A 233 -2.10 5.62 3.47
CA GLN A 233 -1.09 5.68 4.53
C GLN A 233 0.28 5.18 4.03
N PRO A 234 1.40 5.75 4.52
CA PRO A 234 2.73 5.23 4.25
C PRO A 234 2.88 3.78 4.75
N TRP A 235 3.36 2.90 3.87
CA TRP A 235 3.62 1.49 4.15
C TRP A 235 5.12 1.18 4.15
N TYR A 236 5.86 1.76 3.22
CA TYR A 236 7.30 1.60 3.10
C TYR A 236 7.93 2.92 2.64
N SER A 237 9.17 3.17 3.09
CA SER A 237 10.07 4.17 2.50
C SER A 237 11.49 3.63 2.60
N SER A 238 12.25 3.73 1.52
CA SER A 238 13.68 3.44 1.54
C SER A 238 14.44 4.53 2.32
N PHE A 239 15.71 4.26 2.64
CA PHE A 239 16.63 5.35 2.94
C PHE A 239 16.82 6.27 1.71
N PRO A 240 17.18 7.55 1.90
CA PRO A 240 17.50 8.44 0.81
C PRO A 240 18.67 7.91 -0.03
N ILE A 241 18.44 7.78 -1.32
CA ILE A 241 19.44 7.42 -2.33
C ILE A 241 19.92 8.72 -2.99
N VAL A 242 21.20 8.79 -3.32
CA VAL A 242 21.77 9.88 -4.14
C VAL A 242 22.37 9.28 -5.40
N GLU A 243 21.77 9.57 -6.55
CA GLU A 243 22.19 9.11 -7.87
C GLU A 243 22.23 10.33 -8.81
N ASN A 244 23.34 10.53 -9.54
CA ASN A 244 23.49 11.66 -10.48
C ASN A 244 23.18 13.06 -9.88
N ASN A 245 23.63 13.30 -8.63
CA ASN A 245 23.34 14.50 -7.82
C ASN A 245 21.85 14.75 -7.49
N ILE A 246 21.00 13.77 -7.74
CA ILE A 246 19.58 13.80 -7.37
C ILE A 246 19.39 12.94 -6.12
N ARG A 247 18.81 13.54 -5.08
CA ARG A 247 18.43 12.83 -3.85
C ARG A 247 16.96 12.44 -3.93
N TYR A 248 16.64 11.19 -3.61
CA TYR A 248 15.28 10.68 -3.64
C TYR A 248 15.06 9.49 -2.69
N CYS A 249 13.80 9.18 -2.37
CA CYS A 249 13.39 7.99 -1.63
C CYS A 249 12.45 7.12 -2.48
N LEU A 250 12.46 5.81 -2.27
CA LEU A 250 11.46 4.90 -2.84
C LEU A 250 10.38 4.65 -1.77
N SER A 251 9.23 5.30 -1.92
CA SER A 251 8.13 5.23 -0.97
C SER A 251 6.95 4.44 -1.53
N THR A 252 6.16 3.84 -0.65
CA THR A 252 4.92 3.14 -1.00
C THR A 252 3.83 3.53 -0.03
N TYR A 253 2.73 4.02 -0.59
CA TYR A 253 1.51 4.37 0.10
C TYR A 253 0.43 3.34 -0.23
N VAL A 254 -0.42 3.01 0.74
CA VAL A 254 -1.41 1.94 0.60
C VAL A 254 -2.78 2.43 1.03
N ARG A 255 -3.81 2.10 0.25
CA ARG A 255 -5.18 2.53 0.53
C ARG A 255 -5.66 1.91 1.84
N VAL A 256 -6.07 2.77 2.77
CA VAL A 256 -6.77 2.37 3.98
C VAL A 256 -8.20 2.01 3.60
N ARG A 257 -8.46 0.72 3.43
CA ARG A 257 -9.84 0.22 3.47
C ARG A 257 -10.27 0.20 4.93
N SER A 258 -11.14 1.13 5.33
CA SER A 258 -12.03 0.86 6.45
C SER A 258 -12.89 -0.34 6.06
N ALA A 259 -13.00 -1.34 6.92
CA ALA A 259 -14.05 -2.33 6.78
C ALA A 259 -15.36 -1.55 6.95
N ALA A 260 -16.01 -1.22 5.84
CA ALA A 260 -17.37 -0.71 5.88
C ALA A 260 -18.19 -1.79 6.58
N VAL A 261 -18.91 -1.39 7.62
CA VAL A 261 -19.88 -2.26 8.26
C VAL A 261 -20.91 -2.59 7.18
N GLU A 262 -20.84 -3.80 6.63
CA GLU A 262 -21.91 -4.38 5.80
C GLU A 262 -23.10 -4.70 6.72
N SER A 263 -23.70 -3.65 7.28
CA SER A 263 -25.00 -3.71 7.92
C SER A 263 -26.03 -3.91 6.80
N LEU A 264 -26.26 -5.18 6.46
CA LEU A 264 -27.42 -5.61 5.70
C LEU A 264 -28.66 -5.06 6.39
N SER A 265 -29.31 -4.10 5.75
CA SER A 265 -30.55 -3.50 6.23
C SER A 265 -31.71 -4.47 5.99
N GLN A 266 -31.94 -5.38 6.94
CA GLN A 266 -33.23 -6.03 7.16
C GLN A 266 -33.43 -6.35 8.65
N ASN A 267 -34.19 -5.47 9.30
CA ASN A 267 -34.83 -5.59 10.61
C ASN A 267 -35.39 -7.02 10.88
N ASN A 268 -35.41 -7.59 12.08
CA ASN A 268 -35.14 -7.12 13.46
C ASN A 268 -34.82 -8.37 14.36
N ASP A 269 -34.63 -8.38 15.69
CA ASP A 269 -34.86 -7.42 16.79
C ASP A 269 -34.04 -7.77 18.07
N ILE A 270 -34.23 -6.99 19.16
CA ILE A 270 -34.18 -7.32 20.63
C ILE A 270 -33.05 -8.29 21.14
N VAL A 271 -32.16 -7.97 22.11
CA VAL A 271 -31.96 -6.82 23.05
C VAL A 271 -30.52 -6.83 23.66
N LEU A 272 -30.09 -5.72 24.29
CA LEU A 272 -28.90 -5.44 25.17
C LEU A 272 -28.18 -6.64 25.87
N ASP A 273 -26.89 -6.60 26.27
CA ASP A 273 -26.08 -5.49 26.86
C ASP A 273 -24.55 -5.64 26.61
N SER A 274 -23.70 -4.92 27.36
CA SER A 274 -22.47 -4.26 26.92
C SER A 274 -21.11 -4.83 27.39
N LYS A 275 -20.04 -4.25 26.79
CA LYS A 275 -18.61 -4.18 27.22
C LYS A 275 -17.70 -5.41 27.02
N THR A 276 -16.82 -5.29 26.02
CA THR A 276 -15.39 -5.59 26.18
C THR A 276 -14.57 -4.62 25.33
N ASN A 277 -14.02 -3.58 25.96
CA ASN A 277 -13.14 -2.62 25.27
C ASN A 277 -11.70 -3.14 25.35
N SER A 278 -11.29 -3.92 24.35
CA SER A 278 -9.88 -4.24 24.12
C SER A 278 -9.49 -3.64 22.78
N ASP A 279 -8.55 -2.69 22.77
CA ASP A 279 -7.94 -2.14 21.56
C ASP A 279 -7.06 -3.20 20.90
N LYS A 280 -7.72 -4.20 20.30
CA LYS A 280 -7.12 -5.02 19.25
C LYS A 280 -6.81 -4.06 18.12
N PHE A 281 -5.53 -3.73 17.98
CA PHE A 281 -4.99 -3.19 16.74
C PHE A 281 -5.31 -4.21 15.63
N GLU A 282 -6.44 -4.01 14.95
CA GLU A 282 -6.81 -4.84 13.81
C GLU A 282 -5.67 -4.76 12.81
N VAL A 283 -5.03 -5.91 12.58
CA VAL A 283 -4.03 -6.05 11.53
C VAL A 283 -4.79 -6.02 10.21
N LYS A 284 -5.11 -4.81 9.76
CA LYS A 284 -5.85 -4.54 8.53
C LYS A 284 -5.26 -5.39 7.41
N GLN A 285 -6.12 -6.19 6.79
CA GLN A 285 -5.69 -7.31 5.98
C GLN A 285 -5.20 -6.83 4.60
N PHE A 286 -3.96 -6.35 4.56
CA PHE A 286 -3.21 -6.00 3.33
C PHE A 286 -2.82 -7.26 2.53
N SER A 287 -3.76 -8.19 2.33
CA SER A 287 -3.54 -9.49 1.69
C SER A 287 -3.15 -9.42 0.21
N PHE A 288 -3.35 -8.26 -0.43
CA PHE A 288 -2.97 -7.99 -1.83
C PHE A 288 -1.53 -7.50 -1.98
N LEU A 289 -0.87 -7.12 -0.88
CA LEU A 289 0.55 -6.75 -0.88
C LEU A 289 1.39 -7.95 -0.42
N PRO A 290 2.60 -8.12 -0.97
CA PRO A 290 3.49 -9.16 -0.48
C PRO A 290 3.73 -8.98 1.02
N LYS A 291 3.52 -10.04 1.80
CA LYS A 291 4.03 -10.14 3.17
C LYS A 291 5.55 -10.15 3.11
N MET A 292 6.21 -8.99 3.15
CA MET A 292 7.59 -8.93 3.57
C MET A 292 7.92 -7.66 4.34
N VAL A 293 8.30 -7.91 5.60
CA VAL A 293 9.38 -7.23 6.31
C VAL A 293 9.47 -5.74 6.05
N PHE A 294 8.68 -5.00 6.84
CA PHE A 294 9.25 -3.82 7.44
C PHE A 294 10.58 -4.20 8.14
N GLU A 295 11.72 -3.77 7.62
CA GLU A 295 12.66 -3.11 8.53
C GLU A 295 11.95 -1.82 8.93
N LYS A 296 11.22 -1.86 10.05
CA LYS A 296 10.52 -0.66 10.54
C LYS A 296 11.62 0.33 10.86
N HIS A 297 11.70 1.42 10.08
CA HIS A 297 12.69 2.47 10.24
C HIS A 297 12.94 2.72 11.73
N GLU A 298 14.19 2.63 12.18
CA GLU A 298 14.49 2.34 13.59
C GLU A 298 13.93 3.40 14.56
N GLU A 299 13.67 4.62 14.07
CA GLU A 299 12.93 5.67 14.77
C GLU A 299 11.53 5.25 15.28
N TYR A 300 10.88 4.25 14.67
CA TYR A 300 9.65 3.66 15.21
C TYR A 300 9.84 2.98 16.58
N LEU A 301 11.06 2.64 16.99
CA LEU A 301 11.36 2.21 18.35
C LEU A 301 11.14 3.36 19.34
N TYR A 302 11.61 4.57 18.99
CA TYR A 302 11.39 5.79 19.75
C TYR A 302 9.91 6.19 19.77
N LEU A 303 9.26 6.25 18.60
CA LEU A 303 7.84 6.65 18.51
C LEU A 303 6.92 5.70 19.31
N ARG A 304 7.15 4.38 19.25
CA ARG A 304 6.41 3.43 20.09
C ARG A 304 6.70 3.61 21.56
N LEU A 305 7.95 3.84 21.96
CA LEU A 305 8.27 4.05 23.37
C LEU A 305 7.58 5.31 23.92
N VAL A 306 7.50 6.39 23.13
CA VAL A 306 6.75 7.60 23.51
C VAL A 306 5.27 7.27 23.66
N GLN A 307 4.65 6.59 22.68
CA GLN A 307 3.24 6.17 22.76
C GLN A 307 2.96 5.25 23.96
N ASP A 308 3.83 4.27 24.21
CA ASP A 308 3.76 3.28 25.29
C ASP A 308 3.89 3.92 26.69
N ILE A 309 4.66 5.01 26.81
CA ILE A 309 4.71 5.82 28.04
C ILE A 309 3.47 6.70 28.18
N ILE A 310 2.90 7.24 27.08
CA ILE A 310 1.66 8.04 27.11
C ILE A 310 0.46 7.18 27.54
N SER A 311 0.33 5.97 27.00
CA SER A 311 -0.79 5.06 27.27
C SER A 311 -0.68 4.38 28.64
N ASP A 312 0.48 3.77 28.94
CA ASP A 312 0.65 2.86 30.09
C ASP A 312 1.71 3.34 31.10
N GLY A 313 2.13 4.60 31.02
CA GLY A 313 3.11 5.17 31.94
C GLY A 313 2.56 5.30 33.35
N ASN A 314 3.41 5.04 34.35
CA ASN A 314 3.06 5.32 35.74
C ASN A 314 3.29 6.80 36.02
N LEU A 315 2.25 7.52 36.43
CA LEU A 315 2.36 8.88 36.94
C LEU A 315 3.20 8.90 38.21
N LYS A 316 4.20 9.78 38.26
CA LYS A 316 5.08 10.00 39.41
C LYS A 316 5.42 11.46 39.57
N ASP A 317 5.46 11.92 40.81
CA ASP A 317 6.01 13.22 41.14
C ASP A 317 7.51 13.27 40.84
N ASP A 318 7.98 14.48 40.52
CA ASP A 318 9.38 14.75 40.19
C ASP A 318 9.93 15.92 41.01
N ARG A 319 11.26 16.06 41.01
CA ARG A 319 11.97 17.14 41.74
C ARG A 319 11.60 18.55 41.24
N THR A 320 10.95 18.66 40.08
CA THR A 320 10.54 19.91 39.44
C THR A 320 9.09 20.30 39.75
N GLY A 321 8.31 19.44 40.42
CA GLY A 321 6.90 19.70 40.72
C GLY A 321 6.00 19.69 39.47
N THR A 322 6.49 19.14 38.36
CA THR A 322 5.81 19.07 37.06
C THR A 322 5.05 17.76 36.85
N GLY A 323 5.48 16.70 37.55
CA GLY A 323 4.95 15.36 37.35
C GLY A 323 5.44 14.71 36.04
N THR A 324 5.56 13.39 36.05
CA THR A 324 6.04 12.59 34.91
C THR A 324 5.24 11.33 34.72
N LEU A 325 4.99 10.95 33.46
CA LEU A 325 4.76 9.56 33.11
C LEU A 325 6.08 8.82 33.00
N SER A 326 6.15 7.60 33.53
CA SER A 326 7.36 6.77 33.47
C SER A 326 7.07 5.28 33.33
N LYS A 327 7.85 4.61 32.49
CA LYS A 327 7.92 3.15 32.37
C LYS A 327 9.37 2.72 32.61
N PHE A 328 9.58 1.60 33.29
CA PHE A 328 10.91 1.14 33.71
C PHE A 328 11.38 -0.03 32.84
N GLY A 329 12.69 -0.12 32.56
CA GLY A 329 13.29 -1.26 31.86
C GLY A 329 13.14 -1.26 30.32
N CYS A 330 12.71 -0.16 29.72
CA CYS A 330 12.58 -0.05 28.26
C CYS A 330 13.95 -0.05 27.56
N GLN A 331 14.06 -0.74 26.41
CA GLN A 331 15.28 -0.82 25.61
C GLN A 331 15.00 -0.57 24.13
N MET A 332 15.89 0.19 23.48
CA MET A 332 15.96 0.35 22.02
C MET A 332 17.34 -0.09 21.54
N ARG A 333 17.45 -0.57 20.29
CA ARG A 333 18.71 -0.93 19.63
C ARG A 333 18.69 -0.39 18.21
N TYR A 334 19.83 0.13 17.75
CA TYR A 334 19.98 0.79 16.45
C TYR A 334 21.19 0.20 15.70
N ASN A 335 21.09 0.06 14.37
CA ASN A 335 22.12 -0.54 13.54
C ASN A 335 23.10 0.50 12.99
N LEU A 336 24.16 0.76 13.76
CA LEU A 336 25.20 1.73 13.41
C LEU A 336 26.08 1.33 12.20
N ARG A 337 25.87 0.16 11.58
CA ARG A 337 26.55 -0.22 10.33
C ARG A 337 25.87 0.38 9.09
N THR A 338 24.59 0.70 9.19
CA THR A 338 23.75 1.16 8.07
C THR A 338 23.32 2.61 8.23
N THR A 339 23.10 3.09 9.45
CA THR A 339 22.54 4.41 9.73
C THR A 339 23.12 5.03 11.00
N PHE A 340 23.07 6.36 11.08
CA PHE A 340 23.23 7.09 12.34
C PHE A 340 21.83 7.47 12.87
N PRO A 341 21.44 7.07 14.09
CA PRO A 341 20.07 7.21 14.60
C PRO A 341 19.80 8.64 15.12
N LEU A 342 19.86 9.62 14.21
CA LEU A 342 19.36 10.96 14.45
C LEU A 342 17.84 10.98 14.22
N LEU A 343 17.07 11.34 15.25
CA LEU A 343 15.61 11.43 15.14
C LEU A 343 15.23 12.53 14.14
N THR A 344 14.35 12.20 13.19
CA THR A 344 13.88 13.09 12.12
C THR A 344 12.50 13.68 12.40
N THR A 345 11.75 13.06 13.33
CA THR A 345 10.35 13.43 13.67
C THR A 345 10.22 14.68 14.55
N LYS A 346 11.32 15.40 14.79
CA LYS A 346 11.34 16.66 15.53
C LYS A 346 12.23 17.69 14.81
N ALA A 347 11.64 18.84 14.50
CA ALA A 347 12.34 20.05 14.06
C ALA A 347 12.76 20.92 15.27
#